data_AF-A0A2V3A6U9-F1
#
_entry.id   AF-A0A2V3A6U9-F1
#
_cell.length_a   1.000
_cell.length_b   1.000
_cell.length_c   1.000
_cell.angle_alpha   90.00
_cell.angle_beta   90.00
_cell.angle_gamma   90.00
#
_symmetry.space_group_name_H-M   'P 1'
#
loop_
_entity.id
_entity.type
_entity.pdbx_description
1 polymer ?
#
loop_
_entity_poly.entity_id
_entity_poly.type
_entity_poly.pdbx_seq_one_letter_code
_entity_poly.pdbx_strand_id
1 'polypeptide(L)'
;MDFKSISGGQETLCIKVNKVYDWVTRQADVPLIALNAVDLGESLFFDCPGGVTPTPGGSDDPCAFLGGNVTVECFPTDELGTPIDPLAPGAILCQEIPQPEGRATGQFQLPDGSTVTLQKVKVLKKGFVVVRVSNPQGETCTSNPIPWAVSEKFFLCAPPGTFLQCEITDFECDANLICRPAPTPGAGFVFQQLDISINLCQNVQMEALVKLEITADFCQPRPDMPFVCPPLAFPPQCPTVFPGPGPSPTPA
;
A
#
# COMPACT_ATOMS: atom_id res chain seq x y z
N MET A 1 -28.65 41.72 -19.00
CA MET A 1 -28.44 41.49 -17.57
C MET A 1 -27.04 41.98 -17.26
N ASP A 2 -26.91 43.05 -16.49
CA ASP A 2 -25.60 43.58 -16.09
C ASP A 2 -24.97 42.62 -15.09
N PHE A 3 -23.93 41.90 -15.53
CA PHE A 3 -23.08 41.14 -14.62
C PHE A 3 -22.20 42.15 -13.88
N LYS A 4 -22.62 42.55 -12.67
CA LYS A 4 -21.75 43.26 -11.75
C LYS A 4 -20.54 42.39 -11.46
N SER A 5 -19.36 42.85 -11.88
CA SER A 5 -18.07 42.32 -11.42
C SER A 5 -18.07 42.40 -9.89
N ILE A 6 -18.10 41.25 -9.22
CA ILE A 6 -17.84 41.18 -7.78
C ILE A 6 -16.35 41.49 -7.63
N SER A 7 -16.03 42.70 -7.17
CA SER A 7 -14.67 43.01 -6.73
C SER A 7 -14.40 42.17 -5.49
N GLY A 8 -13.60 41.09 -5.66
CA GLY A 8 -13.15 40.26 -4.56
C GLY A 8 -12.38 41.11 -3.56
N GLY A 9 -12.91 41.24 -2.35
CA GLY A 9 -12.14 41.69 -1.20
C GLY A 9 -11.51 40.47 -0.57
N GLN A 10 -10.23 40.55 -0.21
CA GLN A 10 -9.63 39.55 0.67
C GLN A 10 -10.40 39.55 1.98
N GLU A 11 -11.00 38.42 2.30
CA GLU A 11 -11.69 38.22 3.57
C GLU A 11 -10.95 37.20 4.41
N THR A 12 -10.99 37.43 5.72
CA THR A 12 -10.46 36.50 6.69
C THR A 12 -11.52 35.43 6.94
N LEU A 13 -11.21 34.18 6.59
CA LEU A 13 -12.06 33.03 6.82
C LEU A 13 -11.55 32.20 7.99
N CYS A 14 -12.48 31.75 8.84
CA CYS A 14 -12.21 30.78 9.90
C CYS A 14 -12.69 29.40 9.46
N ILE A 15 -11.77 28.48 9.20
CA ILE A 15 -12.08 27.11 8.77
C ILE A 15 -11.71 26.10 9.84
N LYS A 16 -12.51 25.04 9.98
CA LYS A 16 -12.25 23.93 10.89
C LYS A 16 -11.63 22.77 10.11
N VAL A 17 -10.37 22.42 10.40
CA VAL A 17 -9.61 21.41 9.65
C VAL A 17 -8.69 20.60 10.57
N ASN A 18 -8.26 19.43 10.11
CA ASN A 18 -7.16 18.71 10.75
C ASN A 18 -5.83 19.37 10.40
N LYS A 19 -5.06 19.78 11.41
CA LYS A 19 -3.70 20.26 11.25
C LYS A 19 -2.73 19.11 11.54
N VAL A 20 -1.83 18.85 10.60
CA VAL A 20 -0.70 17.95 10.77
C VAL A 20 0.39 18.65 11.59
N TYR A 21 0.86 18.01 12.65
CA TYR A 21 1.94 18.49 13.53
C TYR A 21 3.30 17.90 13.18
N ASP A 22 3.30 16.65 12.75
CA ASP A 22 4.48 15.92 12.29
C ASP A 22 4.04 14.78 11.38
N TRP A 23 4.92 14.35 10.49
CA TRP A 23 4.70 13.29 9.52
C TRP A 23 6.01 12.55 9.28
N VAL A 24 5.96 11.22 9.30
CA VAL A 24 7.05 10.37 8.83
C VAL A 24 6.51 9.33 7.84
N THR A 25 7.20 9.20 6.71
CA THR A 25 7.02 8.07 5.79
C THR A 25 8.16 7.08 5.99
N ARG A 26 7.84 5.81 6.21
CA ARG A 26 8.86 4.75 6.28
C ARG A 26 8.28 3.38 5.97
N GLN A 27 9.17 2.43 5.67
CA GLN A 27 8.85 1.02 5.65
C GLN A 27 8.74 0.47 7.07
N ALA A 28 7.88 -0.52 7.27
CA ALA A 28 7.94 -1.42 8.41
C ALA A 28 7.96 -2.88 7.96
N ASP A 29 8.72 -3.65 8.71
CA ASP A 29 8.88 -5.08 8.50
C ASP A 29 8.15 -5.80 9.63
N VAL A 30 7.21 -6.66 9.26
CA VAL A 30 6.61 -7.58 10.22
C VAL A 30 7.65 -8.65 10.54
N PRO A 31 7.86 -9.00 11.82
CA PRO A 31 8.73 -10.12 12.16
C PRO A 31 8.33 -11.38 11.39
N LEU A 32 9.31 -12.12 10.87
CA LEU A 32 9.08 -13.33 10.10
C LEU A 32 8.12 -14.26 10.84
N ILE A 33 7.03 -14.62 10.19
CA ILE A 33 6.09 -15.61 10.70
C ILE A 33 6.59 -16.96 10.22
N ALA A 34 7.11 -17.78 11.13
CA ALA A 34 7.63 -19.11 10.84
C ALA A 34 6.74 -20.16 11.52
N LEU A 35 5.96 -20.89 10.72
CA LEU A 35 5.04 -21.94 11.16
C LEU A 35 5.65 -23.29 10.77
N ASN A 36 5.87 -24.17 11.74
CA ASN A 36 6.52 -25.45 11.55
C ASN A 36 5.51 -26.62 11.56
N ALA A 37 5.99 -27.84 11.38
CA ALA A 37 5.14 -29.04 11.31
C ALA A 37 4.21 -29.27 12.52
N VAL A 38 4.51 -28.71 13.70
CA VAL A 38 3.63 -28.78 14.88
C VAL A 38 2.47 -27.79 14.78
N ASP A 39 2.62 -26.71 14.02
CA ASP A 39 1.57 -25.72 13.81
C ASP A 39 0.48 -26.23 12.86
N LEU A 40 0.83 -27.14 11.95
CA LEU A 40 -0.12 -27.76 11.02
C LEU A 40 -1.12 -28.65 11.77
N GLY A 41 -2.40 -28.29 11.67
CA GLY A 41 -3.51 -28.94 12.40
C GLY A 41 -3.78 -28.40 13.79
N GLU A 42 -2.98 -27.45 14.28
CA GLU A 42 -3.16 -26.78 15.57
C GLU A 42 -3.52 -25.30 15.39
N SER A 43 -2.66 -24.55 14.68
CA SER A 43 -2.81 -23.11 14.43
C SER A 43 -2.85 -22.77 12.93
N LEU A 44 -2.33 -23.66 12.09
CA LEU A 44 -2.31 -23.58 10.64
C LEU A 44 -3.12 -24.74 10.04
N PHE A 45 -4.08 -24.42 9.20
CA PHE A 45 -4.98 -25.36 8.55
C PHE A 45 -4.99 -25.06 7.05
N PHE A 46 -4.94 -26.09 6.22
CA PHE A 46 -5.10 -25.96 4.77
C PHE A 46 -6.34 -26.71 4.32
N ASP A 47 -7.15 -26.06 3.50
CA ASP A 47 -8.26 -26.68 2.78
C ASP A 47 -7.76 -27.11 1.38
N CYS A 48 -7.63 -28.42 1.18
CA CYS A 48 -7.22 -29.02 -0.09
C CYS A 48 -8.40 -29.82 -0.71
N PRO A 49 -8.75 -29.62 -2.00
CA PRO A 49 -9.81 -30.35 -2.69
C PRO A 49 -9.54 -31.85 -2.77
N GLY A 50 -9.97 -32.62 -1.76
CA GLY A 50 -9.72 -34.07 -1.68
C GLY A 50 -9.41 -34.59 -0.28
N GLY A 51 -9.34 -33.72 0.73
CA GLY A 51 -9.26 -34.14 2.14
C GLY A 51 -10.41 -35.11 2.49
N VAL A 52 -10.10 -36.15 3.27
CA VAL A 52 -10.98 -37.30 3.52
C VAL A 52 -12.31 -36.93 4.22
N THR A 53 -12.47 -35.67 4.61
CA THR A 53 -13.76 -35.03 4.88
C THR A 53 -13.68 -33.55 4.49
N PRO A 54 -14.58 -33.01 3.64
CA PRO A 54 -14.75 -31.57 3.50
C PRO A 54 -15.34 -31.06 4.80
N THR A 55 -14.47 -30.83 5.77
CA THR A 55 -14.81 -30.22 7.06
C THR A 55 -14.22 -28.82 6.98
N PRO A 56 -15.02 -27.76 7.10
CA PRO A 56 -14.48 -26.44 7.36
C PRO A 56 -13.50 -26.56 8.55
N GLY A 57 -12.20 -26.33 8.30
CA GLY A 57 -11.12 -26.58 9.27
C GLY A 57 -10.28 -27.85 9.06
N GLY A 58 -10.14 -28.38 7.84
CA GLY A 58 -9.25 -29.50 7.53
C GLY A 58 -7.78 -29.21 7.85
N SER A 59 -7.07 -30.19 8.44
CA SER A 59 -5.62 -30.12 8.68
C SER A 59 -4.85 -30.81 7.55
N ASP A 60 -5.20 -30.53 6.29
CA ASP A 60 -4.57 -31.21 5.16
C ASP A 60 -3.10 -30.81 5.05
N ASP A 61 -2.24 -31.76 4.70
CA ASP A 61 -0.84 -31.47 4.39
C ASP A 61 -0.75 -31.05 2.91
N PRO A 62 -0.50 -29.75 2.62
CA PRO A 62 -0.44 -29.26 1.24
C PRO A 62 0.73 -29.86 0.45
N CYS A 63 1.83 -30.24 1.12
CA CYS A 63 2.97 -30.90 0.48
C CYS A 63 2.65 -32.36 0.11
N ALA A 64 1.87 -33.04 0.94
CA ALA A 64 1.40 -34.39 0.63
C ALA A 64 0.38 -34.41 -0.52
N PHE A 65 -0.49 -33.39 -0.58
CA PHE A 65 -1.52 -33.26 -1.62
C PHE A 65 -0.94 -32.77 -2.95
N LEU A 66 -0.20 -31.67 -2.95
CA LEU A 66 0.29 -31.00 -4.18
C LEU A 66 1.62 -31.54 -4.68
N GLY A 67 2.38 -32.24 -3.82
CA GLY A 67 3.74 -32.69 -4.10
C GLY A 67 4.80 -31.61 -3.89
N GLY A 68 5.98 -31.81 -4.49
CA GLY A 68 7.17 -30.98 -4.25
C GLY A 68 7.36 -29.77 -5.18
N ASN A 69 6.57 -29.63 -6.24
CA ASN A 69 6.67 -28.50 -7.17
C ASN A 69 5.41 -27.65 -7.07
N VAL A 70 5.51 -26.54 -6.34
CA VAL A 70 4.38 -25.68 -5.99
C VAL A 70 4.71 -24.21 -6.21
N THR A 71 3.66 -23.43 -6.49
CA THR A 71 3.67 -21.97 -6.44
C THR A 71 2.90 -21.51 -5.21
N VAL A 72 3.43 -20.51 -4.51
CA VAL A 72 2.88 -19.99 -3.26
C VAL A 72 2.50 -18.53 -3.47
N GLU A 73 1.27 -18.19 -3.13
CA GLU A 73 0.71 -16.84 -3.17
C GLU A 73 0.32 -16.44 -1.75
N CYS A 74 0.73 -15.25 -1.31
CA CYS A 74 0.25 -14.65 -0.07
C CYS A 74 -0.51 -13.37 -0.39
N PHE A 75 -1.69 -13.19 0.19
CA PHE A 75 -2.47 -11.98 -0.01
C PHE A 75 -3.19 -11.53 1.28
N PRO A 76 -3.42 -10.22 1.45
CA PRO A 76 -4.08 -9.68 2.63
C PRO A 76 -5.57 -10.02 2.63
N THR A 77 -6.09 -10.33 3.82
CA THR A 77 -7.49 -10.68 4.03
C THR A 77 -8.06 -10.00 5.28
N ASP A 78 -9.38 -10.06 5.42
CA ASP A 78 -10.03 -9.88 6.71
C ASP A 78 -9.85 -11.13 7.60
N GLU A 79 -10.43 -11.09 8.81
CA GLU A 79 -10.39 -12.19 9.78
C GLU A 79 -11.13 -13.47 9.32
N LEU A 80 -11.98 -13.35 8.29
CA LEU A 80 -12.75 -14.46 7.72
C LEU A 80 -12.07 -15.06 6.49
N GLY A 81 -10.94 -14.50 6.05
CA GLY A 81 -10.20 -14.96 4.87
C GLY A 81 -10.68 -14.37 3.55
N THR A 82 -11.52 -13.34 3.60
CA THR A 82 -11.94 -12.61 2.40
C THR A 82 -10.82 -11.66 1.96
N PRO A 83 -10.37 -11.69 0.69
CA PRO A 83 -9.37 -10.75 0.19
C PRO A 83 -9.81 -9.29 0.39
N ILE A 84 -8.87 -8.44 0.80
CA ILE A 84 -9.07 -7.00 0.99
C ILE A 84 -8.05 -6.21 0.17
N ASP A 85 -8.38 -4.94 -0.13
CA ASP A 85 -7.38 -3.97 -0.57
C ASP A 85 -6.62 -3.46 0.66
N PRO A 86 -5.32 -3.76 0.83
CA PRO A 86 -4.55 -3.36 2.01
C PRO A 86 -4.35 -1.84 2.09
N LEU A 87 -4.53 -1.12 0.98
CA LEU A 87 -4.37 0.34 0.91
C LEU A 87 -5.68 1.08 1.19
N ALA A 88 -6.81 0.36 1.23
CA ALA A 88 -8.09 0.97 1.55
C ALA A 88 -8.10 1.49 3.01
N PRO A 89 -8.68 2.67 3.27
CA PRO A 89 -8.73 3.23 4.61
C PRO A 89 -9.36 2.28 5.64
N GLY A 90 -8.60 1.93 6.67
CA GLY A 90 -9.05 1.05 7.75
C GLY A 90 -9.01 -0.45 7.44
N ALA A 91 -8.53 -0.87 6.26
CA ALA A 91 -8.38 -2.29 5.91
C ALA A 91 -7.36 -2.99 6.81
N ILE A 92 -6.23 -2.32 7.09
CA ILE A 92 -5.25 -2.74 8.09
C ILE A 92 -5.47 -1.90 9.35
N LEU A 93 -5.62 -2.55 10.51
CA LEU A 93 -5.71 -1.83 11.78
C LEU A 93 -4.39 -1.12 12.03
N CYS A 94 -4.39 0.21 12.14
CA CYS A 94 -3.24 1.00 12.55
C CYS A 94 -3.65 2.02 13.62
N GLN A 95 -3.21 1.81 14.86
CA GLN A 95 -3.65 2.63 15.99
C GLN A 95 -2.52 2.94 16.97
N GLU A 96 -2.64 4.06 17.67
CA GLU A 96 -1.76 4.37 18.78
C GLU A 96 -2.03 3.43 19.96
N ILE A 97 -0.98 2.87 20.54
CA ILE A 97 -1.05 2.11 21.79
C ILE A 97 -1.08 3.14 22.94
N PRO A 98 -2.17 3.20 23.74
CA PRO A 98 -2.23 4.10 24.88
C PRO A 98 -1.11 3.79 25.87
N GLN A 99 -0.46 4.84 26.36
CA GLN A 99 0.62 4.75 27.34
C GLN A 99 0.10 5.25 28.69
N PRO A 100 0.15 4.44 29.78
CA PRO A 100 -0.46 4.80 31.06
C PRO A 100 0.00 6.15 31.63
N GLU A 101 1.28 6.49 31.44
CA GLU A 101 1.90 7.74 31.91
C GLU A 101 1.88 8.85 30.84
N GLY A 102 1.14 8.65 29.75
CA GLY A 102 1.18 9.51 28.58
C GLY A 102 2.38 9.24 27.67
N ARG A 103 2.55 10.09 26.65
CA ARG A 103 3.65 9.97 25.69
C ARG A 103 4.95 10.43 26.34
N ALA A 104 5.95 9.55 26.41
CA ALA A 104 7.27 9.91 26.92
C ALA A 104 7.96 10.94 26.01
N THR A 105 8.61 11.93 26.60
CA THR A 105 9.26 13.02 25.87
C THR A 105 10.77 12.80 25.75
N GLY A 106 11.34 13.14 24.60
CA GLY A 106 12.78 13.18 24.36
C GLY A 106 13.21 14.51 23.74
N GLN A 107 14.44 14.93 24.03
CA GLN A 107 15.07 16.08 23.40
C GLN A 107 16.07 15.62 22.35
N PHE A 108 16.00 16.21 21.16
CA PHE A 108 16.82 15.86 20.02
C PHE A 108 17.49 17.12 19.47
N GLN A 109 18.79 17.07 19.18
CA GLN A 109 19.48 18.16 18.51
C GLN A 109 19.29 18.05 17.00
N LEU A 110 18.92 19.16 16.37
CA LEU A 110 18.86 19.33 14.93
C LEU A 110 20.25 19.69 14.37
N PRO A 111 20.48 19.52 13.05
CA PRO A 111 21.77 19.85 12.43
C PRO A 111 22.20 21.32 12.58
N ASP A 112 21.26 22.23 12.82
CA ASP A 112 21.51 23.65 13.08
C ASP A 112 21.91 23.94 14.55
N GLY A 113 21.99 22.91 15.39
CA GLY A 113 22.34 23.01 16.81
C GLY A 113 21.16 23.32 17.74
N SER A 114 19.97 23.59 17.19
CA SER A 114 18.75 23.79 17.98
C SER A 114 18.23 22.47 18.55
N THR A 115 17.50 22.53 19.66
CA THR A 115 16.90 21.35 20.30
C THR A 115 15.40 21.31 20.05
N VAL A 116 14.92 20.19 19.52
CA VAL A 116 13.48 19.90 19.37
C VAL A 116 13.03 18.93 20.44
N THR A 117 11.80 19.11 20.91
CA THR A 117 11.14 18.20 21.84
C THR A 117 10.19 17.30 21.06
N LEU A 118 10.45 15.99 21.07
CA LEU A 118 9.61 15.00 20.40
C LEU A 118 9.03 14.03 21.42
N GLN A 119 7.89 13.46 21.10
CA GLN A 119 7.18 12.53 21.94
C GLN A 119 7.15 11.14 21.32
N LYS A 120 7.35 10.14 22.16
CA LYS A 120 7.35 8.73 21.77
C LYS A 120 5.92 8.27 21.55
N VAL A 121 5.57 8.04 20.29
CA VAL A 121 4.30 7.47 19.86
C VAL A 121 4.50 5.99 19.58
N LYS A 122 3.73 5.12 20.24
CA LYS A 122 3.75 3.68 20.00
C LYS A 122 2.59 3.34 19.08
N VAL A 123 2.85 2.70 17.95
CA VAL A 123 1.84 2.37 16.95
C VAL A 123 1.76 0.85 16.82
N LEU A 124 0.55 0.32 16.88
CA LEU A 124 0.25 -1.09 16.63
C LEU A 124 -0.40 -1.22 15.26
N LYS A 125 0.13 -2.15 14.46
CA LYS A 125 -0.49 -2.61 13.23
C LYS A 125 -0.91 -4.06 13.36
N LYS A 126 -2.09 -4.39 12.83
CA LYS A 126 -2.60 -5.76 12.78
C LYS A 126 -3.37 -6.00 11.50
N GLY A 127 -3.30 -7.21 11.01
CA GLY A 127 -4.09 -7.68 9.88
C GLY A 127 -4.06 -9.20 9.80
N PHE A 128 -4.61 -9.71 8.71
CA PHE A 128 -4.60 -11.12 8.39
C PHE A 128 -4.08 -11.30 6.97
N VAL A 129 -3.46 -12.44 6.71
CA VAL A 129 -3.10 -12.89 5.36
C VAL A 129 -3.56 -14.32 5.17
N VAL A 130 -3.81 -14.70 3.93
CA VAL A 130 -4.06 -16.09 3.53
C VAL A 130 -2.98 -16.52 2.55
N VAL A 131 -2.53 -17.76 2.70
CA VAL A 131 -1.59 -18.40 1.78
C VAL A 131 -2.35 -19.38 0.90
N ARG A 132 -2.23 -19.21 -0.42
CA ARG A 132 -2.71 -20.15 -1.41
C ARG A 132 -1.52 -20.84 -2.05
N VAL A 133 -1.55 -22.18 -2.05
CA VAL A 133 -0.52 -23.02 -2.66
C VAL A 133 -1.15 -23.72 -3.84
N SER A 134 -0.47 -23.76 -4.97
CA SER A 134 -0.96 -24.42 -6.18
C SER A 134 0.14 -25.25 -6.86
N ASN A 135 -0.24 -26.30 -7.58
CA ASN A 135 0.68 -27.07 -8.40
C ASN A 135 0.47 -26.76 -9.91
N PRO A 136 1.38 -27.20 -10.79
CA PRO A 136 1.23 -27.04 -12.24
C PRO A 136 -0.04 -27.66 -12.85
N GLN A 137 -0.68 -28.59 -12.14
CA GLN A 137 -1.93 -29.25 -12.53
C GLN A 137 -3.17 -28.40 -12.24
N GLY A 138 -3.02 -27.30 -11.51
CA GLY A 138 -4.10 -26.39 -11.13
C GLY A 138 -4.83 -26.80 -9.86
N GLU A 139 -4.34 -27.80 -9.12
CA GLU A 139 -4.85 -28.14 -7.80
C GLU A 139 -4.34 -27.11 -6.79
N THR A 140 -5.17 -26.74 -5.81
CA THR A 140 -4.85 -25.66 -4.88
C THR A 140 -5.20 -26.01 -3.45
N CYS A 141 -4.36 -25.65 -2.49
CA CYS A 141 -4.67 -25.65 -1.06
C CYS A 141 -4.68 -24.21 -0.53
N THR A 142 -5.65 -23.87 0.32
CA THR A 142 -5.76 -22.51 0.89
C THR A 142 -5.68 -22.56 2.40
N SER A 143 -4.86 -21.71 3.02
CA SER A 143 -4.75 -21.66 4.47
C SER A 143 -5.97 -21.01 5.13
N ASN A 144 -6.18 -21.27 6.42
CA ASN A 144 -6.97 -20.37 7.26
C ASN A 144 -6.28 -18.98 7.35
N PRO A 145 -7.03 -17.93 7.76
CA PRO A 145 -6.44 -16.60 7.96
C PRO A 145 -5.35 -16.62 9.04
N ILE A 146 -4.18 -16.12 8.69
CA ILE A 146 -3.00 -16.05 9.56
C ILE A 146 -2.88 -14.63 10.11
N PRO A 147 -3.09 -14.42 11.42
CA PRO A 147 -2.98 -13.10 12.01
C PRO A 147 -1.52 -12.64 12.10
N TRP A 148 -1.29 -11.36 11.85
CA TRP A 148 0.01 -10.73 12.05
C TRP A 148 -0.12 -9.45 12.85
N ALA A 149 0.95 -9.09 13.56
CA ALA A 149 1.01 -7.86 14.32
C ALA A 149 2.43 -7.32 14.39
N VAL A 150 2.58 -6.00 14.27
CA VAL A 150 3.85 -5.31 14.50
C VAL A 150 3.62 -4.07 15.34
N SER A 151 4.53 -3.84 16.30
CA SER A 151 4.51 -2.64 17.14
C SER A 151 5.73 -1.80 16.86
N GLU A 152 5.52 -0.53 16.58
CA GLU A 152 6.55 0.42 16.21
C GLU A 152 6.60 1.60 17.18
N LYS A 153 7.76 2.23 17.22
CA LYS A 153 7.99 3.45 18.00
C LYS A 153 8.44 4.56 17.06
N PHE A 154 7.81 5.71 17.22
CA PHE A 154 8.15 6.94 16.51
C PHE A 154 8.44 8.03 17.54
N PHE A 155 9.33 8.95 17.22
CA PHE A 155 9.47 10.20 17.94
C PHE A 155 8.92 11.30 17.04
N LEU A 156 7.77 11.85 17.40
CA LEU A 156 7.02 12.81 16.60
C LEU A 156 6.65 14.04 17.45
N CYS A 157 6.43 15.19 16.81
CA CYS A 157 5.74 16.31 17.43
C CYS A 157 4.27 15.92 17.68
N ALA A 158 3.98 15.41 18.88
CA ALA A 158 2.71 14.80 19.23
C ALA A 158 2.10 15.40 20.51
N PRO A 159 1.86 16.72 20.57
CA PRO A 159 1.39 17.37 21.79
C PRO A 159 0.04 16.81 22.27
N PRO A 160 -0.31 16.99 23.56
CA PRO A 160 -1.61 16.58 24.07
C PRO A 160 -2.76 17.15 23.23
N GLY A 161 -3.76 16.31 22.94
CA GLY A 161 -4.88 16.66 22.06
C GLY A 161 -4.70 16.27 20.59
N THR A 162 -3.51 15.78 20.19
CA THR A 162 -3.34 15.16 18.87
C THR A 162 -3.68 13.68 18.87
N PHE A 163 -4.12 13.18 17.72
CA PHE A 163 -4.40 11.78 17.44
C PHE A 163 -3.57 11.29 16.25
N LEU A 164 -3.28 9.98 16.24
CA LEU A 164 -2.56 9.33 15.16
C LEU A 164 -3.44 9.25 13.91
N GLN A 165 -2.87 9.55 12.75
CA GLN A 165 -3.36 9.07 11.46
C GLN A 165 -2.28 8.24 10.80
N CYS A 166 -2.69 7.11 10.24
CA CYS A 166 -1.80 6.12 9.66
C CYS A 166 -2.42 5.62 8.37
N GLU A 167 -1.68 5.76 7.29
CA GLU A 167 -2.08 5.34 5.94
C GLU A 167 -1.04 4.34 5.44
N ILE A 168 -1.51 3.20 4.92
CA ILE A 168 -0.66 2.22 4.25
C ILE A 168 -0.64 2.58 2.77
N THR A 169 0.56 2.80 2.23
CA THR A 169 0.75 3.21 0.83
C THR A 169 1.27 2.09 -0.05
N ASP A 170 1.82 1.05 0.55
CA ASP A 170 2.27 -0.16 -0.15
C ASP A 170 2.24 -1.36 0.80
N PHE A 171 1.99 -2.55 0.25
CA PHE A 171 1.90 -3.79 1.00
C PHE A 171 2.40 -4.96 0.16
N GLU A 172 3.43 -5.64 0.66
CA GLU A 172 4.00 -6.83 0.04
C GLU A 172 3.91 -8.00 1.03
N CYS A 173 3.46 -9.16 0.54
CA CYS A 173 3.50 -10.40 1.29
C CYS A 173 4.13 -11.50 0.44
N ASP A 174 5.23 -12.06 0.94
CA ASP A 174 5.92 -13.21 0.36
C ASP A 174 5.81 -14.39 1.30
N ALA A 175 5.42 -15.54 0.76
CA ALA A 175 5.35 -16.79 1.50
C ALA A 175 6.19 -17.88 0.83
N ASN A 176 6.89 -18.67 1.65
CA ASN A 176 7.71 -19.78 1.21
C ASN A 176 7.27 -21.07 1.91
N LEU A 177 6.75 -22.01 1.13
CA LEU A 177 6.37 -23.34 1.62
C LEU A 177 7.55 -24.30 1.46
N ILE A 178 8.00 -24.87 2.57
CA ILE A 178 9.08 -25.82 2.61
C ILE A 178 8.48 -27.23 2.79
N CYS A 179 8.61 -28.03 1.74
CA CYS A 179 8.24 -29.44 1.73
C CYS A 179 9.51 -30.31 1.83
N ARG A 180 9.46 -31.36 2.66
CA ARG A 180 10.55 -32.35 2.77
C ARG A 180 10.10 -33.70 2.23
N PRO A 181 11.00 -34.53 1.66
CA PRO A 181 10.67 -35.91 1.34
C PRO A 181 10.17 -36.66 2.58
N ALA A 182 9.13 -37.47 2.40
CA ALA A 182 8.61 -38.31 3.47
C ALA A 182 9.69 -39.30 3.97
N PRO A 183 9.68 -39.70 5.26
CA PRO A 183 10.67 -40.64 5.81
C PRO A 183 10.65 -42.01 5.10
N THR A 184 9.49 -42.38 4.55
CA THR A 184 9.30 -43.63 3.82
C THR A 184 9.66 -43.42 2.35
N PRO A 185 10.60 -44.20 1.79
CA PRO A 185 10.94 -44.11 0.37
C PRO A 185 9.70 -44.31 -0.50
N GLY A 186 9.46 -43.38 -1.43
CA GLY A 186 8.31 -43.42 -2.34
C GLY A 186 7.00 -42.85 -1.78
N ALA A 187 6.97 -42.36 -0.53
CA ALA A 187 5.77 -41.78 0.08
C ALA A 187 5.57 -40.27 -0.19
N GLY A 188 6.27 -39.71 -1.18
CA GLY A 188 6.09 -38.31 -1.60
C GLY A 188 6.74 -37.29 -0.67
N PHE A 189 6.07 -36.16 -0.46
CA PHE A 189 6.52 -35.03 0.35
C PHE A 189 5.59 -34.81 1.55
N VAL A 190 6.13 -34.19 2.59
CA VAL A 190 5.39 -33.78 3.79
C VAL A 190 5.74 -32.36 4.16
N PHE A 191 4.81 -31.67 4.81
CA PHE A 191 5.00 -30.33 5.32
C PHE A 191 6.17 -30.27 6.30
N GLN A 192 7.01 -29.24 6.17
CA GLN A 192 8.08 -28.96 7.13
C GLN A 192 7.88 -27.59 7.77
N GLN A 193 7.69 -26.55 6.95
CA GLN A 193 7.64 -25.17 7.41
C GLN A 193 6.96 -24.27 6.38
N LEU A 194 6.30 -23.22 6.86
CA LEU A 194 5.79 -22.09 6.10
C LEU A 194 6.37 -20.82 6.69
N ASP A 195 7.12 -20.08 5.88
CA ASP A 195 7.68 -18.79 6.24
C ASP A 195 6.95 -17.68 5.51
N ILE A 196 6.51 -16.65 6.23
CA ILE A 196 5.80 -15.50 5.67
C ILE A 196 6.53 -14.22 6.07
N SER A 197 6.88 -13.43 5.06
CA SER A 197 7.47 -12.09 5.20
C SER A 197 6.45 -11.06 4.73
N ILE A 198 6.20 -10.05 5.55
CA ILE A 198 5.28 -8.95 5.22
C ILE A 198 6.05 -7.64 5.38
N ASN A 199 6.00 -6.82 4.34
CA ASN A 199 6.61 -5.50 4.27
C ASN A 199 5.52 -4.49 3.94
N LEU A 200 5.54 -3.33 4.59
CA LEU A 200 4.53 -2.29 4.37
C LEU A 200 5.16 -0.90 4.36
N CYS A 201 4.80 -0.09 3.36
CA CYS A 201 5.09 1.34 3.37
C CYS A 201 3.92 2.10 3.99
N GLN A 202 4.24 3.13 4.76
CA GLN A 202 3.25 3.84 5.55
C GLN A 202 3.59 5.32 5.70
N ASN A 203 2.54 6.12 5.83
CA ASN A 203 2.57 7.49 6.30
C ASN A 203 1.99 7.52 7.71
N VAL A 204 2.80 7.96 8.67
CA VAL A 204 2.39 8.10 10.07
C VAL A 204 2.49 9.56 10.46
N GLN A 205 1.36 10.13 10.88
CA GLN A 205 1.27 11.54 11.20
C GLN A 205 0.46 11.77 12.48
N MET A 206 0.73 12.90 13.12
CA MET A 206 -0.01 13.37 14.28
C MET A 206 -0.87 14.56 13.90
N GLU A 207 -2.18 14.47 14.13
CA GLU A 207 -3.14 15.52 13.77
C GLU A 207 -3.90 16.04 14.98
N ALA A 208 -4.38 17.28 14.91
CA ALA A 208 -5.46 17.76 15.78
C ALA A 208 -6.46 18.60 14.98
N LEU A 209 -7.73 18.53 15.38
CA LEU A 209 -8.79 19.33 14.80
C LEU A 209 -8.73 20.76 15.34
N VAL A 210 -8.36 21.71 14.47
CA VAL A 210 -8.14 23.12 14.84
C VAL A 210 -9.06 24.05 14.03
N LYS A 211 -9.17 25.29 14.49
CA LYS A 211 -9.75 26.39 13.71
C LYS A 211 -8.62 27.27 13.19
N LEU A 212 -8.46 27.33 11.87
CA LEU A 212 -7.45 28.16 11.21
C LEU A 212 -8.09 29.43 10.68
N GLU A 213 -7.39 30.53 10.86
CA GLU A 213 -7.67 31.80 10.23
C GLU A 213 -6.84 31.87 8.94
N ILE A 214 -7.49 31.95 7.78
CA ILE A 214 -6.85 32.04 6.48
C ILE A 214 -7.34 33.29 5.74
N THR A 215 -6.43 33.97 5.05
CA THR A 215 -6.79 35.02 4.11
C THR A 215 -7.07 34.38 2.76
N ALA A 216 -8.33 34.44 2.32
CA ALA A 216 -8.77 33.87 1.06
C ALA A 216 -9.32 34.95 0.12
N ASP A 217 -9.39 34.63 -1.17
CA ASP A 217 -9.97 35.49 -2.20
C ASP A 217 -10.83 34.63 -3.14
N PHE A 218 -11.76 35.27 -3.86
CA PHE A 218 -12.64 34.58 -4.79
C PHE A 218 -11.86 34.10 -6.04
N CYS A 219 -11.86 32.78 -6.28
CA CYS A 219 -11.34 32.22 -7.53
C CYS A 219 -12.24 32.63 -8.70
N GLN A 220 -11.73 33.44 -9.63
CA GLN A 220 -12.38 33.68 -10.92
C GLN A 220 -11.83 32.74 -11.99
N PRO A 221 -12.66 32.24 -12.93
CA PRO A 221 -12.15 31.49 -14.08
C PRO A 221 -11.13 32.33 -14.84
N ARG A 222 -9.95 31.77 -15.13
CA ARG A 222 -8.99 32.44 -16.02
C ARG A 222 -9.61 32.59 -17.42
N PRO A 223 -9.45 33.73 -18.11
CA PRO A 223 -9.81 33.83 -19.53
C PRO A 223 -8.97 32.86 -20.37
N ASP A 224 -9.54 32.39 -21.48
CA ASP A 224 -8.83 31.52 -22.41
C ASP A 224 -7.57 32.24 -22.93
N MET A 225 -6.44 31.53 -22.96
CA MET A 225 -5.19 32.11 -23.46
C MET A 225 -5.19 32.00 -24.98
N PRO A 226 -4.90 33.07 -25.72
CA PRO A 226 -4.81 32.98 -27.17
C PRO A 226 -3.66 32.05 -27.55
N PHE A 227 -3.99 30.80 -27.88
CA PHE A 227 -3.09 29.88 -28.53
C PHE A 227 -3.07 30.23 -30.01
N VAL A 228 -2.04 30.97 -30.44
CA VAL A 228 -1.79 31.16 -31.86
C VAL A 228 -1.15 29.88 -32.36
N CYS A 229 -1.90 29.05 -33.10
CA CYS A 229 -1.32 27.91 -33.81
C CYS A 229 -0.14 28.41 -34.65
N PRO A 230 1.06 27.80 -34.53
CA PRO A 230 2.16 28.12 -35.42
C PRO A 230 1.68 28.03 -36.87
N PRO A 231 2.01 29.00 -37.74
CA PRO A 231 1.66 28.90 -39.15
C PRO A 231 2.20 27.57 -39.67
N LEU A 232 1.37 26.84 -40.42
CA LEU A 232 1.78 25.61 -41.09
C LEU A 232 3.03 25.94 -41.91
N ALA A 233 4.17 25.34 -41.53
CA ALA A 233 5.38 25.40 -42.33
C ALA A 233 5.10 24.59 -43.60
N PHE A 234 4.80 25.27 -44.70
CA PHE A 234 4.78 24.63 -46.00
C PHE A 234 6.21 24.17 -46.31
N PRO A 235 6.45 22.86 -46.51
CA PRO A 235 7.76 22.40 -46.92
C PRO A 235 8.14 23.08 -48.25
N PRO A 236 9.43 23.37 -48.48
CA PRO A 236 9.88 23.92 -49.75
C PRO A 236 9.38 23.02 -50.90
N GLN A 237 8.68 23.61 -51.87
CA GLN A 237 8.26 22.91 -53.08
C GLN A 237 9.50 22.45 -53.83
N CYS A 238 9.55 21.19 -54.26
CA CYS A 238 10.60 20.66 -55.14
C CYS A 238 10.28 21.07 -56.58
N PRO A 239 10.82 22.20 -57.10
CA PRO A 239 10.38 22.75 -58.39
C PRO A 239 10.86 21.89 -59.56
N THR A 240 11.88 21.06 -59.32
CA THR A 240 12.39 20.06 -60.26
C THR A 240 11.41 18.92 -60.51
N VAL A 241 10.49 18.67 -59.57
CA VAL A 241 9.46 17.62 -59.71
C VAL A 241 8.10 18.24 -60.02
N PHE A 242 7.78 19.40 -59.44
CA PHE A 242 6.46 20.02 -59.59
C PHE A 242 6.49 21.55 -59.77
N PRO A 243 5.91 22.07 -60.86
CA PRO A 243 5.56 21.36 -62.10
C PRO A 243 6.87 21.07 -62.87
N GLY A 244 7.22 19.80 -63.04
CA GLY A 244 8.39 19.40 -63.83
C GLY A 244 8.40 20.00 -65.24
N PRO A 245 9.57 20.04 -65.92
CA PRO A 245 9.72 20.70 -67.21
C PRO A 245 8.67 20.19 -68.20
N GLY A 246 7.72 21.06 -68.54
CA GLY A 246 6.73 20.79 -69.58
C GLY A 246 7.45 20.49 -70.91
N PRO A 247 6.83 19.69 -71.80
CA PRO A 247 7.45 19.34 -73.07
C PRO A 247 7.82 20.60 -73.86
N SER A 248 9.09 20.71 -74.26
CA SER A 248 9.57 21.81 -75.08
C SER A 248 8.87 21.78 -76.44
N PRO A 249 8.32 22.90 -76.94
CA PRO A 249 7.65 22.94 -78.23
C PRO A 249 8.66 22.65 -79.35
N THR A 250 8.37 21.64 -80.17
CA THR A 250 9.15 21.28 -81.36
C THR A 250 9.06 22.42 -82.39
N PRO A 251 10.17 22.94 -82.92
CA PRO A 251 10.13 23.88 -84.04
C PRO A 251 9.67 23.18 -85.33
N ALA A 252 8.87 23.90 -86.13
CA ALA A 252 8.44 23.51 -87.48
C ALA A 252 9.57 23.62 -88.51
#